data_AF-A0A7S3CHX3-F1
#
_entry.id   AF-A0A7S3CHX3-F1
#
_cell.length_a   1.000
_cell.length_b   1.000
_cell.length_c   1.000
_cell.angle_alpha   90.00
_cell.angle_beta   90.00
_cell.angle_gamma   90.00
#
_symmetry.space_group_name_H-M   'P 1'
#
loop_
_entity.id
_entity.type
_entity.pdbx_description
1 polymer ?
#
loop_
_entity_poly.entity_id
_entity_poly.type
_entity_poly.pdbx_seq_one_letter_code
_entity_poly.pdbx_strand_id
1 'polypeptide(L)'
;MDLPWEPLPCHSGYFLMANVSKCRPLVPQKYFESHEYDGADENGYKIKTNELYMPVSSTQSDPKKIPLDLAFVRWMGKENGVTMMPNCFFYQKKSPYISENYVRLAICKDIESVRKVCQ
;
A
#
# COMPACT_ATOMS: atom_id res chain seq x y z
N MET A 1 -27.77 -2.24 14.06
CA MET A 1 -28.37 -1.33 13.07
C MET A 1 -27.83 -1.80 11.74
N ASP A 2 -28.65 -2.45 10.94
CA ASP A 2 -28.20 -3.00 9.66
C ASP A 2 -27.95 -1.85 8.69
N LEU A 3 -26.72 -1.75 8.23
CA LEU A 3 -26.30 -0.71 7.30
C LEU A 3 -27.03 -0.96 5.97
N PRO A 4 -27.70 0.03 5.37
CA PRO A 4 -28.50 -0.13 4.16
C PRO A 4 -27.59 -0.14 2.93
N TRP A 5 -26.68 -1.10 2.84
CA TRP A 5 -25.83 -1.30 1.67
C TRP A 5 -26.28 -2.55 0.93
N GLU A 6 -26.29 -2.46 -0.40
CA GLU A 6 -26.50 -3.59 -1.30
C GLU A 6 -25.20 -3.89 -2.05
N PRO A 7 -24.80 -5.16 -2.19
CA PRO A 7 -23.66 -5.53 -3.02
C PRO A 7 -24.00 -5.28 -4.49
N LEU A 8 -23.20 -4.47 -5.17
CA LEU A 8 -23.32 -4.28 -6.62
C LEU A 8 -22.95 -5.59 -7.35
N PRO A 9 -23.67 -5.96 -8.44
CA PRO A 9 -23.29 -7.07 -9.29
C PRO A 9 -21.88 -6.85 -9.85
N CYS A 10 -20.95 -7.72 -9.47
CA CYS A 10 -19.57 -7.56 -9.89
C CYS A 10 -19.38 -8.15 -11.30
N HIS A 11 -19.25 -7.28 -12.29
CA HIS A 11 -18.88 -7.67 -13.64
C HIS A 11 -17.35 -7.64 -13.75
N SER A 12 -16.74 -8.80 -13.50
CA SER A 12 -15.31 -9.08 -13.46
C SER A 12 -14.58 -8.51 -12.24
N GLY A 13 -13.83 -9.37 -11.57
CA GLY A 13 -12.86 -8.92 -10.60
C GLY A 13 -11.70 -9.91 -10.50
N TYR A 14 -10.72 -9.65 -9.64
CA TYR A 14 -10.86 -8.76 -8.50
C TYR A 14 -9.58 -7.99 -8.25
N PHE A 15 -8.45 -8.65 -8.09
CA PHE A 15 -7.15 -7.98 -8.02
C PHE A 15 -6.04 -8.97 -8.39
N LEU A 16 -4.95 -8.49 -8.97
CA LEU A 16 -3.72 -9.28 -9.14
C LEU A 16 -2.75 -8.95 -8.00
N MET A 17 -2.24 -9.98 -7.34
CA MET A 17 -1.17 -9.84 -6.35
C MET A 17 0.17 -9.86 -7.08
N ALA A 18 0.87 -8.72 -7.13
CA ALA A 18 2.20 -8.62 -7.70
C ALA A 18 3.26 -8.72 -6.60
N ASN A 19 4.23 -9.61 -6.78
CA ASN A 19 5.38 -9.71 -5.89
C ASN A 19 6.43 -8.65 -6.25
N VAL A 20 6.70 -7.72 -5.33
CA VAL A 20 7.61 -6.58 -5.49
C VAL A 20 8.93 -6.76 -4.75
N SER A 21 9.23 -7.94 -4.20
CA SER A 21 10.49 -8.23 -3.48
C SER A 21 11.74 -7.80 -4.27
N LYS A 22 11.76 -8.07 -5.58
CA LYS A 22 12.88 -7.73 -6.47
C LYS A 22 13.00 -6.21 -6.75
N CYS A 23 11.97 -5.43 -6.44
CA CYS A 23 11.96 -3.98 -6.63
C CYS A 23 12.58 -3.23 -5.45
N ARG A 24 12.91 -3.89 -4.33
CA ARG A 24 13.51 -3.24 -3.14
C ARG A 24 14.70 -2.32 -3.45
N PRO A 25 15.66 -2.68 -4.34
CA PRO A 25 16.80 -1.82 -4.68
C PRO A 25 16.42 -0.61 -5.53
N LEU A 26 15.25 -0.64 -6.19
CA LEU A 26 14.77 0.42 -7.08
C LEU A 26 14.03 1.52 -6.31
N VAL A 27 13.39 1.16 -5.19
CA VAL A 27 12.60 2.10 -4.38
C VAL A 27 13.56 3.04 -3.62
N PRO A 28 13.46 4.36 -3.80
CA PRO A 28 14.33 5.32 -3.11
C PRO A 28 14.23 5.24 -1.58
N GLN A 29 15.36 5.43 -0.89
CA GLN A 29 15.47 5.24 0.56
C GLN A 29 14.49 6.13 1.37
N LYS A 30 14.19 7.34 0.89
CA LYS A 30 13.19 8.26 1.49
C LYS A 30 11.82 7.63 1.73
N TYR A 31 11.42 6.65 0.91
CA TYR A 31 10.13 5.96 1.07
C TYR A 31 10.12 4.93 2.21
N PHE A 32 11.29 4.59 2.75
CA PHE A 32 11.46 3.70 3.90
C PHE A 32 11.61 4.44 5.25
N GLU A 33 11.73 5.76 5.22
CA GLU A 33 12.06 6.57 6.41
C GLU A 33 10.81 7.08 7.15
N SER A 34 9.78 7.50 6.42
CA SER A 34 8.54 8.02 7.02
C SER A 34 7.33 7.71 6.16
N HIS A 35 6.18 7.45 6.78
CA HIS A 35 4.86 7.29 6.14
C HIS A 35 4.04 8.59 6.17
N GLU A 36 4.56 9.67 6.75
CA GLU A 36 3.90 10.98 6.73
C GLU A 36 3.87 11.47 5.28
N TYR A 37 2.68 11.78 4.78
CA TYR A 37 2.48 12.25 3.40
C TYR A 37 2.84 13.72 3.25
N ASP A 38 2.65 14.51 4.31
CA ASP A 38 2.98 15.93 4.38
C ASP A 38 3.37 16.29 5.82
N GLY A 39 4.14 17.37 5.99
CA GLY A 39 4.29 18.02 7.29
C GLY A 39 2.93 18.53 7.80
N ALA A 40 2.92 19.15 8.98
CA ALA A 40 1.72 19.84 9.43
C ALA A 40 1.23 20.78 8.31
N ASP A 41 -0.08 20.80 8.04
CA ASP A 41 -0.63 21.75 7.08
C ASP A 41 -0.37 23.20 7.53
N GLU A 42 -0.76 24.17 6.71
CA GLU A 42 -0.62 25.60 7.01
C GLU A 42 -1.28 26.01 8.35
N ASN A 43 -2.17 25.18 8.91
CA ASN A 43 -2.85 25.38 10.19
C ASN A 43 -2.25 24.55 11.34
N GLY A 44 -1.12 23.86 11.12
CA GLY A 44 -0.48 23.02 12.12
C GLY A 44 -1.17 21.66 12.33
N TYR A 45 -2.17 21.30 11.52
CA TYR A 45 -2.86 20.02 11.63
C TYR A 45 -2.00 18.90 11.05
N LYS A 46 -1.68 17.91 11.89
CA LYS A 46 -1.09 16.65 11.48
C LYS A 46 -2.20 15.61 11.36
N ILE A 47 -2.35 15.02 10.18
CA ILE A 47 -3.23 13.87 9.98
C ILE A 47 -2.75 12.78 10.94
N LYS A 48 -3.60 12.39 11.91
CA LYS A 48 -3.33 11.23 12.76
C LYS A 48 -3.31 9.99 11.87
N THR A 49 -2.11 9.53 11.55
CA THR A 49 -1.90 8.34 10.72
C THR A 49 -2.25 7.11 11.55
N ASN A 50 -3.11 6.25 10.98
CA ASN A 50 -3.34 4.93 11.56
C ASN A 50 -2.00 4.17 11.59
N GLU A 51 -1.62 3.68 12.77
CA GLU A 51 -0.43 2.84 12.89
C GLU A 51 -0.66 1.55 12.11
N LEU A 52 0.13 1.35 11.07
CA LEU A 52 0.13 0.10 10.35
C LEU A 52 0.69 -0.99 11.24
N TYR A 53 -0.11 -2.04 11.39
CA TYR A 53 0.34 -3.16 12.18
C TYR A 53 1.28 -4.02 11.34
N MET A 54 2.57 -3.85 11.60
CA MET A 54 3.61 -4.70 11.03
C MET A 54 4.47 -5.23 12.16
N PRO A 55 4.96 -6.48 12.06
CA PRO A 55 5.87 -7.01 13.06
C PRO A 55 7.11 -6.12 13.07
N VAL A 56 7.31 -5.42 14.18
CA VAL A 56 8.64 -4.94 14.59
C VAL A 56 9.57 -6.15 14.46
N SER A 57 10.74 -5.95 13.84
CA SER A 57 11.85 -6.89 14.03
C SER A 57 11.98 -7.14 15.53
N SER A 58 12.39 -8.34 15.89
CA SER A 58 12.38 -8.95 17.23
C SER A 58 13.11 -8.19 18.36
N THR A 59 13.42 -6.92 18.17
CA THR A 59 14.08 -6.00 19.09
C THR A 59 13.31 -4.68 19.12
N GLN A 60 12.80 -4.31 20.30
CA GLN A 60 12.08 -3.05 20.58
C GLN A 60 12.85 -1.76 20.23
N SER A 61 14.08 -1.87 19.72
CA SER A 61 14.99 -0.78 19.39
C SER A 61 15.05 -0.41 17.90
N ASP A 62 14.39 -1.15 17.01
CA ASP A 62 14.42 -0.81 15.58
C ASP A 62 13.34 0.24 15.25
N PRO A 63 13.71 1.36 14.58
CA PRO A 63 12.74 2.36 14.16
C PRO A 63 11.68 1.72 13.28
N LYS A 64 10.42 2.15 13.43
CA LYS A 64 9.24 1.67 12.68
C LYS A 64 9.58 1.44 11.20
N LYS A 65 9.90 0.20 10.83
CA LYS A 65 10.30 -0.15 9.47
C LYS A 65 9.08 0.00 8.56
N ILE A 66 9.15 0.92 7.61
CA ILE A 66 8.11 1.03 6.58
C ILE A 66 8.15 -0.23 5.70
N PRO A 67 7.00 -0.91 5.50
CA PRO A 67 6.92 -2.09 4.65
C PRO A 67 7.34 -1.81 3.21
N LEU A 68 7.95 -2.80 2.56
CA LEU A 68 8.33 -2.70 1.16
C LEU A 68 7.13 -2.39 0.25
N ASP A 69 6.03 -3.11 0.37
CA ASP A 69 4.81 -2.87 -0.40
C ASP A 69 4.27 -1.44 -0.21
N LEU A 70 4.26 -0.92 1.02
CA LEU A 70 3.88 0.47 1.28
C LEU A 70 4.85 1.49 0.66
N ALA A 71 6.15 1.28 0.82
CA ALA A 71 7.16 2.15 0.22
C ALA A 71 7.04 2.16 -1.31
N PHE A 72 6.85 0.97 -1.90
CA PHE A 72 6.70 0.77 -3.33
C PHE A 72 5.47 1.49 -3.88
N VAL A 73 4.28 1.32 -3.29
CA VAL A 73 3.06 1.99 -3.80
C VAL A 73 3.13 3.51 -3.66
N ARG A 74 3.80 4.03 -2.62
CA ARG A 74 4.00 5.48 -2.45
C ARG A 74 4.94 6.05 -3.50
N TRP A 75 6.01 5.33 -3.81
CA TRP A 75 6.92 5.69 -4.89
C TRP A 75 6.23 5.64 -6.25
N MET A 76 5.50 4.58 -6.55
CA MET A 76 4.74 4.45 -7.79
C MET A 76 3.68 5.54 -7.94
N GLY A 77 2.96 5.87 -6.86
CA GLY A 77 1.95 6.93 -6.89
C GLY A 77 2.54 8.33 -7.07
N LYS A 78 3.60 8.67 -6.33
CA LYS A 78 4.17 10.03 -6.31
C LYS A 78 5.05 10.34 -7.52
N GLU A 79 5.86 9.38 -7.96
CA GLU A 79 6.87 9.61 -9.00
C GLU A 79 6.53 8.97 -10.34
N ASN A 80 5.69 7.92 -10.36
CA ASN A 80 5.37 7.19 -11.58
C ASN A 80 3.90 7.32 -12.01
N GLY A 81 3.07 8.02 -11.22
CA GLY A 81 1.65 8.25 -11.53
C GLY A 81 0.77 6.99 -11.48
N VAL A 82 1.26 5.90 -10.88
CA VAL A 82 0.51 4.62 -10.80
C VAL A 82 0.02 4.40 -9.37
N THR A 83 -1.30 4.39 -9.19
CA THR A 83 -1.92 4.08 -7.90
C THR A 83 -2.16 2.59 -7.74
N MET A 84 -1.69 2.04 -6.63
CA MET A 84 -1.80 0.62 -6.27
C MET A 84 -2.16 0.52 -4.79
N MET A 85 -2.56 -0.68 -4.33
CA MET A 85 -2.88 -0.89 -2.93
C MET A 85 -1.83 -1.80 -2.26
N PRO A 86 -1.18 -1.40 -1.16
CA PRO A 86 -0.22 -2.25 -0.47
C PRO A 86 -0.96 -3.35 0.30
N ASN A 87 -0.40 -4.56 0.37
CA ASN A 87 -1.09 -5.69 1.00
C ASN A 87 -0.99 -5.67 2.53
N CYS A 88 0.01 -4.98 3.08
CA CYS A 88 0.24 -4.83 4.51
C CYS A 88 -0.97 -4.27 5.28
N PHE A 89 -1.92 -3.61 4.59
CA PHE A 89 -3.13 -3.06 5.21
C PHE A 89 -4.19 -4.11 5.53
N PHE A 90 -4.11 -5.29 4.90
CA PHE A 90 -5.16 -6.32 4.97
C PHE A 90 -4.80 -7.50 5.88
N TYR A 91 -3.63 -7.47 6.50
CA TYR A 91 -3.26 -8.53 7.43
C TYR A 91 -3.75 -8.25 8.84
N GLN A 92 -4.27 -9.30 9.47
CA GLN A 92 -4.52 -9.29 10.90
C GLN A 92 -3.20 -9.35 11.67
N LYS A 93 -3.16 -8.63 12.80
CA LYS A 93 -1.96 -8.40 13.62
C LYS A 93 -1.17 -9.64 14.07
N LYS A 94 -1.82 -10.77 14.24
CA LYS A 94 -1.22 -12.04 14.68
C LYS A 94 -1.19 -13.07 13.57
N SER A 95 -1.46 -12.68 12.32
CA SER A 95 -1.46 -13.61 11.20
C SER A 95 -0.05 -14.18 11.01
N PRO A 96 0.12 -15.51 10.95
CA PRO A 96 1.41 -16.12 10.61
C PRO A 96 1.80 -15.89 9.14
N TYR A 97 0.88 -15.35 8.33
CA TYR A 97 1.05 -15.13 6.89
C TYR A 97 1.29 -13.65 6.53
N ILE A 98 1.68 -12.81 7.50
CA ILE A 98 2.04 -11.40 7.22
C ILE A 98 3.19 -11.36 6.21
N SER A 99 3.06 -10.49 5.21
CA SER A 99 4.10 -10.25 4.21
C SER A 99 4.11 -8.78 3.79
N GLU A 100 5.30 -8.26 3.50
CA GLU A 100 5.51 -6.91 2.94
C GLU A 100 5.86 -6.92 1.45
N ASN A 101 5.80 -8.09 0.81
CA ASN A 101 6.34 -8.28 -0.55
C ASN A 101 5.29 -8.18 -1.65
N TYR A 102 4.02 -7.95 -1.32
CA TYR A 102 2.93 -8.04 -2.28
C TYR A 102 2.14 -6.74 -2.37
N VAL A 103 1.80 -6.35 -3.59
CA VAL A 103 0.90 -5.22 -3.89
C VAL A 103 -0.29 -5.70 -4.68
N ARG A 104 -1.44 -5.10 -4.42
CA ARG A 104 -2.74 -5.46 -4.99
C ARG A 104 -3.09 -4.50 -6.14
N LEU A 105 -3.21 -5.05 -7.35
CA LEU A 105 -3.53 -4.34 -8.58
C LEU A 105 -4.98 -4.61 -9.00
N ALA A 106 -5.77 -3.57 -9.20
CA ALA A 106 -7.12 -3.72 -9.73
C ALA A 106 -7.08 -3.83 -11.25
N ILE A 107 -7.49 -4.98 -11.80
CA ILE A 107 -7.53 -5.25 -13.25
C ILE A 107 -8.95 -5.21 -13.83
N CYS A 108 -9.95 -4.89 -13.01
CA CYS A 108 -11.33 -4.61 -13.43
C CYS A 108 -11.43 -3.22 -14.09
N LYS A 109 -10.59 -2.98 -15.08
CA LYS A 109 -10.53 -1.76 -15.89
C LYS A 109 -10.81 -2.12 -17.34
N ASP A 110 -11.32 -1.17 -18.11
CA ASP A 110 -11.44 -1.34 -19.55
C ASP A 110 -10.04 -1.57 -20.19
N ILE A 111 -10.02 -2.20 -21.36
CA ILE A 111 -8.78 -2.61 -22.02
C ILE A 111 -7.89 -1.41 -22.42
N GLU A 112 -8.48 -0.24 -22.66
CA GLU A 112 -7.73 0.96 -23.03
C GLU A 112 -6.96 1.51 -21.81
N SER A 113 -7.61 1.55 -20.65
CA SER A 113 -6.98 1.91 -19.38
C SER A 113 -5.81 0.99 -19.03
N VAL A 114 -5.94 -0.32 -19.28
CA VAL A 114 -4.85 -1.29 -19.04
C VAL A 114 -3.67 -1.05 -19.99
N ARG A 115 -3.92 -0.81 -21.29
CA ARG A 115 -2.85 -0.61 -22.29
C ARG A 115 -1.93 0.57 -21.98
N LYS A 116 -2.46 1.67 -21.44
CA LYS A 116 -1.66 2.89 -21.11
C LYS A 116 -0.56 2.64 -20.07
N VAL A 117 -0.72 1.64 -19.21
CA VAL A 117 0.22 1.34 -18.11
C VAL A 117 1.22 0.24 -18.49
N CYS A 118 0.99 -0.49 -19.59
CA CYS A 118 1.86 -1.57 -20.07
C CYS A 118 2.88 -1.13 -21.14
N GLN A 119 2.95 0.16 -21.47
CA GLN A 119 3.91 0.74 -22.42
C GLN A 119 5.15 1.27 -21.70
#